data_AF-A0A9P8LGU3-F1
#
_entry.id   AF-A0A9P8LGU3-F1
#
_cell.length_a   1.000
_cell.length_b   1.000
_cell.length_c   1.000
_cell.angle_alpha   90.00
_cell.angle_beta   90.00
_cell.angle_gamma   90.00
#
_symmetry.space_group_name_H-M   'P 1'
#
loop_
_entity.id
_entity.type
_entity.pdbx_description
1 polymer ?
#
loop_
_entity_poly.entity_id
_entity_poly.type
_entity_poly.pdbx_seq_one_letter_code
_entity_poly.pdbx_strand_id
1 'polypeptide(L)'
;MSDALPSKHLCGPQTLKATSNVNSTFIAQIGYLDPLPLYRTEKPFMCTIPMWYVPNARQTNFSSTLHTCEIKDIRGAEFEFQLDVHGFQIEHYSTEMSAIDFDKENVIREKYYEECKRFLCNRFGAEKVFIFDYMVSAESFGTRKTWLERDSK
;
A
#
# COMPACT_ATOMS: atom_id res chain seq x y z
N MET A 1 -6.74 -6.44 46.92
CA MET A 1 -5.58 -5.93 46.14
C MET A 1 -5.88 -6.25 44.69
N SER A 2 -6.29 -5.23 43.96
CA SER A 2 -6.85 -5.31 42.61
C SER A 2 -5.76 -4.91 41.61
N ASP A 3 -5.16 -5.89 40.94
CA ASP A 3 -4.19 -5.63 39.87
C ASP A 3 -4.94 -5.46 38.55
N ALA A 4 -4.97 -4.21 38.09
CA ALA A 4 -5.51 -3.83 36.79
C ALA A 4 -4.50 -4.19 35.68
N LEU A 5 -4.99 -4.87 34.64
CA LEU A 5 -4.26 -5.19 33.41
C LEU A 5 -3.74 -3.90 32.72
N PRO A 6 -2.54 -3.93 32.12
CA PRO A 6 -2.00 -2.77 31.43
C PRO A 6 -2.81 -2.46 30.16
N SER A 7 -3.10 -1.16 30.01
CA SER A 7 -3.81 -0.54 28.90
C SER A 7 -3.17 -0.92 27.56
N LYS A 8 -3.95 -1.57 26.72
CA LYS A 8 -3.61 -1.92 25.34
C LYS A 8 -3.76 -0.64 24.53
N HIS A 9 -2.64 0.00 24.20
CA HIS A 9 -2.60 1.07 23.21
C HIS A 9 -2.90 0.48 21.84
N LEU A 10 -4.20 0.30 21.56
CA LEU A 10 -4.70 0.07 20.21
C LEU A 10 -4.57 1.40 19.46
N CYS A 11 -3.54 1.51 18.62
CA CYS A 11 -3.44 2.56 17.63
C CYS A 11 -4.55 2.33 16.59
N GLY A 12 -5.71 2.97 16.79
CA GLY A 12 -6.75 3.03 15.78
C GLY A 12 -6.33 3.88 14.58
N PRO A 13 -6.89 3.66 13.38
CA PRO A 13 -6.66 4.53 12.24
C PRO A 13 -7.18 5.93 12.56
N GLN A 14 -6.28 6.91 12.59
CA GLN A 14 -6.65 8.31 12.73
C GLN A 14 -7.06 8.84 11.35
N THR A 15 -8.34 9.21 11.20
CA THR A 15 -8.83 9.87 9.99
C THR A 15 -8.28 11.29 9.93
N LEU A 16 -7.20 11.49 9.17
CA LEU A 16 -6.65 12.83 8.91
C LEU A 16 -7.56 13.55 7.91
N LYS A 17 -8.17 14.67 8.33
CA LYS A 17 -8.87 15.57 7.43
C LYS A 17 -7.83 16.31 6.58
N ALA A 18 -7.81 16.05 5.28
CA ALA A 18 -6.92 16.72 4.33
C ALA A 18 -7.27 18.21 4.24
N THR A 19 -6.41 19.06 4.80
CA THR A 19 -6.41 20.50 4.51
C THR A 19 -5.30 20.70 3.48
N SER A 20 -5.65 21.12 2.27
CA SER A 20 -4.72 21.28 1.15
C SER A 20 -3.73 22.40 1.43
N ASN A 21 -2.58 22.06 2.01
CA ASN A 21 -1.42 22.93 2.04
C ASN A 21 -0.37 22.31 1.12
N VAL A 22 -0.28 22.85 -0.10
CA VAL A 22 0.73 22.47 -1.10
C VAL A 22 2.08 22.86 -0.48
N ASN A 23 2.97 21.88 -0.25
CA ASN A 23 4.24 21.96 0.50
C ASN A 23 4.20 21.64 2.00
N SER A 24 3.19 20.92 2.49
CA SER A 24 3.24 20.40 3.87
C SER A 24 4.30 19.30 4.00
N THR A 25 5.47 19.68 4.52
CA THR A 25 6.47 18.76 5.00
C THR A 25 6.13 18.36 6.43
N PHE A 26 6.17 17.07 6.76
CA PHE A 26 6.06 16.62 8.14
C PHE A 26 7.14 15.59 8.49
N ILE A 27 7.47 15.53 9.79
CA ILE A 27 8.45 14.58 10.31
C ILE A 27 7.72 13.35 10.83
N ALA A 28 8.19 12.17 10.44
CA ALA A 28 7.70 10.89 10.91
C ALA A 28 8.84 9.99 11.36
N GLN A 29 8.51 8.95 12.12
CA GLN A 29 9.43 7.87 12.45
C GLN A 29 9.07 6.64 11.61
N ILE A 30 10.01 6.16 10.80
CA ILE A 30 9.84 4.98 9.95
C ILE A 30 10.72 3.87 10.53
N GLY A 31 10.15 2.68 10.75
CA GLY A 31 10.89 1.52 11.21
C GLY A 31 11.62 0.84 10.06
N TYR A 32 12.93 0.67 10.20
CA TYR A 32 13.77 -0.07 9.26
C TYR A 32 14.20 -1.39 9.89
N LEU A 33 14.20 -2.46 9.09
CA LEU A 33 14.64 -3.79 9.51
C LEU A 33 16.14 -3.77 9.85
N ASP A 34 16.50 -4.22 11.06
CA ASP A 34 17.90 -4.27 11.48
C ASP A 34 18.66 -5.39 10.77
N PRO A 35 19.90 -5.17 10.27
CA PRO A 35 20.66 -6.19 9.55
C PRO A 35 21.32 -7.19 10.52
N LEU A 36 20.52 -8.05 11.16
CA LEU A 36 21.01 -9.03 12.13
C LEU A 36 21.81 -10.16 11.44
N PRO A 37 22.93 -10.62 12.02
CA PRO A 37 23.68 -11.78 11.49
C PRO A 37 22.84 -13.05 11.33
N LEU A 38 21.79 -13.18 12.17
CA LEU A 38 20.80 -14.26 12.11
C LEU A 38 20.19 -14.44 10.71
N TYR A 39 20.04 -13.36 9.95
CA TYR A 39 19.39 -13.40 8.62
C TYR A 39 20.21 -14.11 7.55
N ARG A 40 21.47 -14.42 7.85
CA ARG A 40 22.31 -15.24 6.97
C ARG A 40 21.90 -16.71 6.98
N THR A 41 21.28 -17.17 8.07
CA THR A 41 20.89 -18.57 8.26
C THR A 41 19.38 -18.74 8.38
N GLU A 42 18.65 -17.74 8.87
CA GLU A 42 17.21 -17.80 9.11
C GLU A 42 16.49 -16.59 8.51
N LYS A 43 15.41 -16.81 7.74
CA LYS A 43 14.63 -15.68 7.20
C LYS A 43 13.91 -14.93 8.33
N PRO A 44 13.82 -13.58 8.25
CA PRO A 44 12.91 -12.80 9.09
C PRO A 44 11.47 -13.34 9.00
N PHE A 45 10.79 -13.47 10.14
CA PHE A 45 9.39 -13.91 10.19
C PHE A 45 8.58 -13.15 11.23
N MET A 46 7.26 -13.14 11.03
CA MET A 46 6.25 -12.80 12.03
C MET A 46 5.18 -13.88 12.03
N CYS A 47 4.99 -14.55 13.16
CA CYS A 47 3.87 -15.45 13.38
C CYS A 47 2.66 -14.62 13.82
N THR A 48 1.59 -14.65 13.04
CA THR A 48 0.32 -13.98 13.38
C THR A 48 -0.52 -14.80 14.37
N ILE A 49 -0.18 -16.08 14.56
CA ILE A 49 -0.80 -16.93 15.57
C ILE A 49 -0.15 -16.60 16.93
N PRO A 50 -0.95 -16.30 17.98
CA PRO A 50 -0.40 -16.02 19.30
C PRO A 50 0.39 -17.21 19.85
N MET A 51 1.66 -17.01 20.23
CA MET A 51 2.56 -18.08 20.66
C MET A 51 2.67 -18.23 22.19
N TRP A 52 1.79 -17.58 22.97
CA TRP A 52 1.90 -17.50 24.43
C TRP A 52 1.82 -18.85 25.17
N TYR A 53 1.28 -19.89 24.53
CA TYR A 53 1.17 -21.25 25.09
C TYR A 53 2.20 -22.24 24.54
N VAL A 54 3.06 -21.84 23.59
CA VAL A 54 4.09 -22.71 23.03
C VAL A 54 5.43 -22.38 23.70
N PRO A 55 5.98 -23.28 24.55
CA PRO A 55 7.24 -23.01 25.23
C PRO A 55 8.36 -22.70 24.23
N ASN A 56 9.13 -21.64 24.51
CA ASN A 56 10.27 -21.17 23.70
C ASN A 56 9.96 -20.73 22.26
N ALA A 57 8.69 -20.68 21.86
CA ALA A 57 8.34 -20.13 20.56
C ALA A 57 8.50 -18.61 20.55
N ARG A 58 9.09 -18.10 19.48
CA ARG A 58 9.17 -16.66 19.21
C ARG A 58 8.06 -16.29 18.24
N GLN A 59 7.42 -15.16 18.50
CA GLN A 59 6.45 -14.59 17.56
C GLN A 59 7.15 -13.93 16.37
N THR A 60 8.38 -13.46 16.55
CA THR A 60 9.22 -12.93 15.48
C THR A 60 10.69 -13.16 15.80
N ASN A 61 11.54 -13.21 14.78
CA ASN A 61 13.00 -13.18 14.90
C ASN A 61 13.61 -11.88 14.34
N PHE A 62 12.80 -10.86 14.06
CA PHE A 62 13.31 -9.58 13.58
C PHE A 62 13.25 -8.45 14.59
N SER A 63 14.11 -7.46 14.35
CA SER A 63 14.12 -6.20 15.09
C SER A 63 14.09 -5.04 14.10
N SER A 64 13.69 -3.87 14.57
CA SER A 64 13.59 -2.69 13.72
C SER A 64 13.99 -1.44 14.48
N THR A 65 14.81 -0.61 13.85
CA THR A 65 15.22 0.70 14.35
C THR A 65 14.34 1.79 13.73
N LEU A 66 13.87 2.73 14.57
CA LEU A 66 13.12 3.89 14.11
C LEU A 66 14.09 4.96 13.59
N HIS A 67 13.84 5.44 12.38
CA HIS A 67 14.55 6.55 11.77
C HIS A 67 13.61 7.74 11.60
N THR A 68 14.08 8.92 12.01
CA THR A 68 13.36 10.17 11.76
C THR A 68 13.52 10.56 10.30
N CYS A 69 12.40 10.65 9.58
CA CYS A 69 12.35 10.94 8.16
C CYS A 69 11.45 12.14 7.89
N GLU A 70 11.85 12.94 6.89
CA GLU A 70 11.05 14.02 6.34
C GLU A 70 10.12 13.44 5.25
N ILE A 71 8.82 13.66 5.39
CA ILE A 71 7.80 13.24 4.42
C ILE A 71 7.23 14.49 3.75
N LYS A 72 7.19 14.47 2.41
CA LYS A 72 6.73 15.58 1.58
C LYS A 72 5.57 15.17 0.69
N ASP A 73 4.64 16.11 0.52
CA ASP A 73 3.64 16.05 -0.53
C ASP A 73 4.31 16.34 -1.87
N ILE A 74 4.12 15.45 -2.85
CA ILE A 74 4.74 15.57 -4.18
C ILE A 74 3.86 16.32 -5.19
N ARG A 75 2.63 16.70 -4.80
CA ARG A 75 1.69 17.37 -5.72
C ARG A 75 2.25 18.69 -6.22
N GLY A 76 2.24 18.89 -7.54
CA GLY A 76 2.84 20.04 -8.24
C GLY A 76 4.33 19.89 -8.57
N ALA A 77 4.99 18.83 -8.09
CA ALA A 77 6.39 18.50 -8.38
C ALA A 77 6.53 17.08 -8.97
N GLU A 78 5.46 16.51 -9.50
CA GLU A 78 5.41 15.13 -9.99
C GLU A 78 6.45 14.86 -11.10
N PHE A 79 6.72 15.87 -11.92
CA PHE A 79 7.68 15.82 -13.02
C PHE A 79 9.14 15.67 -12.57
N GLU A 80 9.45 15.93 -11.30
CA GLU A 80 10.80 15.79 -10.75
C GLU A 80 11.17 14.30 -10.52
N PHE A 81 10.18 13.43 -10.41
CA PHE A 81 10.37 12.01 -10.09
C PHE A 81 10.45 11.16 -11.35
N GLN A 82 11.63 10.58 -11.57
CA GLN A 82 11.92 9.69 -12.69
C GLN A 82 12.14 8.25 -12.23
N LEU A 83 11.64 7.30 -13.03
CA LEU A 83 11.63 5.88 -12.69
C LEU A 83 13.03 5.32 -12.39
N ASP A 84 14.02 5.59 -13.24
CA ASP A 84 15.38 5.03 -13.10
C ASP A 84 16.18 5.63 -11.94
N VAL A 85 15.78 6.80 -11.45
CA VAL A 85 16.47 7.50 -10.37
C VAL A 85 15.81 7.24 -9.01
N HIS A 86 14.48 7.29 -8.97
CA HIS A 86 13.71 7.23 -7.72
C HIS A 86 13.01 5.89 -7.51
N GLY A 87 13.02 5.00 -8.50
CA GLY A 87 12.28 3.74 -8.49
C GLY A 87 10.78 3.90 -8.75
N PHE A 88 10.29 5.13 -8.97
CA PHE A 88 8.91 5.41 -9.37
C PHE A 88 8.84 6.69 -10.22
N GLN A 89 7.74 6.83 -10.94
CA GLN A 89 7.39 8.01 -11.73
C GLN A 89 5.87 8.17 -11.75
N ILE A 90 5.41 9.41 -11.78
CA ILE A 90 3.99 9.73 -11.93
C ILE A 90 3.71 10.03 -13.39
N GLU A 91 2.68 9.40 -13.93
CA GLU A 91 2.24 9.61 -15.30
C GLU A 91 0.75 9.93 -15.32
N HIS A 92 0.40 10.97 -16.07
CA HIS A 92 -0.99 11.35 -16.30
C HIS A 92 -1.46 10.71 -17.60
N TYR A 93 -2.33 9.72 -17.45
CA TYR A 93 -2.88 8.98 -18.57
C TYR A 93 -4.40 9.11 -18.58
N SER A 94 -4.95 9.59 -19.70
CA SER A 94 -6.39 9.64 -19.91
C SER A 94 -6.85 8.29 -20.43
N THR A 95 -7.76 7.63 -19.71
CA THR A 95 -8.38 6.38 -20.14
C THR A 95 -9.62 6.63 -21.00
N GLU A 96 -9.89 5.73 -21.92
CA GLU A 96 -11.17 5.68 -22.66
C GLU A 96 -12.32 5.08 -21.83
N MET A 97 -12.01 4.49 -20.68
CA MET A 97 -12.98 3.88 -19.78
C MET A 97 -13.87 4.92 -19.11
N SER A 98 -15.17 4.63 -19.01
CA SER A 98 -16.07 5.42 -18.17
C SER A 98 -16.05 4.93 -16.72
N ALA A 99 -16.53 5.76 -15.79
CA ALA A 99 -16.61 5.38 -14.38
C ALA A 99 -17.39 4.08 -14.12
N ILE A 100 -18.47 3.84 -14.88
CA ILE A 100 -19.33 2.65 -14.76
C ILE A 100 -18.60 1.38 -15.27
N ASP A 101 -17.61 1.53 -16.14
CA ASP A 101 -16.87 0.38 -16.67
C ASP A 101 -15.93 -0.22 -15.63
N PHE A 102 -15.52 0.54 -14.61
CA PHE A 102 -14.73 0.03 -13.48
C PHE A 102 -15.53 -0.83 -12.49
N ASP A 103 -16.86 -0.95 -12.65
CA ASP A 103 -17.67 -1.90 -11.88
C ASP A 103 -17.71 -3.30 -12.55
N LYS A 104 -17.19 -3.42 -13.77
CA LYS A 104 -17.27 -4.62 -14.59
C LYS A 104 -15.89 -5.23 -14.78
N GLU A 105 -15.56 -6.23 -13.97
CA GLU A 105 -14.27 -6.90 -14.00
C GLU A 105 -13.85 -7.38 -15.41
N ASN A 106 -14.78 -7.91 -16.20
CA ASN A 106 -14.49 -8.33 -17.58
C ASN A 106 -14.06 -7.16 -18.45
N VAL A 107 -14.70 -5.99 -18.32
CA VAL A 107 -14.35 -4.79 -19.09
C VAL A 107 -12.99 -4.25 -18.67
N ILE A 108 -12.66 -4.28 -17.38
CA ILE A 108 -11.32 -3.89 -16.88
C ILE A 108 -10.25 -4.79 -17.51
N ARG A 109 -10.43 -6.10 -17.48
CA ARG A 109 -9.47 -7.08 -18.00
C ARG A 109 -9.33 -7.01 -19.52
N GLU A 110 -10.40 -6.75 -20.25
CA GLU A 110 -10.38 -6.73 -21.73
C GLU A 110 -9.94 -5.39 -22.30
N LYS A 111 -10.27 -4.27 -21.64
CA LYS A 111 -10.00 -2.92 -22.15
C LYS A 111 -8.90 -2.21 -21.37
N TYR A 112 -9.12 -1.99 -20.08
CA TYR A 112 -8.20 -1.19 -19.27
C TYR A 112 -6.82 -1.82 -19.14
N TYR A 113 -6.76 -3.15 -19.01
CA TYR A 113 -5.50 -3.88 -18.98
C TYR A 113 -4.73 -3.74 -20.29
N GLU A 114 -5.39 -3.90 -21.43
CA GLU A 114 -4.76 -3.75 -22.75
C GLU A 114 -4.31 -2.31 -23.00
N GLU A 115 -5.09 -1.34 -22.51
CA GLU A 115 -4.73 0.06 -22.50
C GLU A 115 -3.46 0.33 -21.68
N CYS A 116 -3.40 -0.14 -20.43
CA CYS A 116 -2.21 -0.02 -19.58
C CYS A 116 -0.99 -0.72 -20.18
N LYS A 117 -1.15 -1.93 -20.74
CA LYS A 117 -0.06 -2.67 -21.39
C LYS A 117 0.52 -1.87 -22.55
N ARG A 118 -0.34 -1.35 -23.44
CA ARG A 118 0.08 -0.52 -24.57
C ARG A 118 0.81 0.72 -24.11
N PHE A 119 0.28 1.43 -23.11
CA PHE A 119 0.92 2.59 -22.52
C PHE A 119 2.32 2.27 -21.99
N LEU A 120 2.44 1.24 -21.14
CA LEU A 120 3.71 0.85 -20.52
C LEU A 120 4.73 0.34 -21.53
N CYS A 121 4.32 -0.49 -22.51
CA CYS A 121 5.17 -0.92 -23.61
C CYS A 121 5.71 0.25 -24.43
N ASN A 122 4.83 1.17 -24.83
CA ASN A 122 5.23 2.32 -25.65
C ASN A 122 6.15 3.29 -24.89
N ARG A 123 5.88 3.53 -23.60
CA ARG A 123 6.60 4.50 -22.79
C ARG A 123 7.99 4.01 -22.37
N PHE A 124 8.07 2.74 -21.96
CA PHE A 124 9.29 2.18 -21.37
C PHE A 124 10.02 1.19 -22.30
N GLY A 125 9.51 0.97 -23.52
CA GLY A 125 10.08 -0.01 -24.44
C GLY A 125 9.99 -1.45 -23.92
N ALA A 126 9.04 -1.73 -23.04
CA ALA A 126 8.91 -3.03 -22.40
C ALA A 126 8.50 -4.10 -23.42
N GLU A 127 9.22 -5.23 -23.46
CA GLU A 127 8.86 -6.37 -24.31
C GLU A 127 7.54 -7.00 -23.87
N LYS A 128 7.32 -7.09 -22.55
CA LYS A 128 6.14 -7.71 -21.95
C LYS A 128 5.70 -6.95 -20.70
N VAL A 129 4.38 -6.84 -20.54
CA VAL A 129 3.75 -6.21 -19.38
C VAL A 129 2.73 -7.18 -18.80
N PHE A 130 2.87 -7.47 -17.51
CA PHE A 130 1.95 -8.30 -16.74
C PHE A 130 1.30 -7.46 -15.65
N ILE A 131 -0.02 -7.48 -15.59
CA ILE A 131 -0.79 -6.77 -14.57
C ILE A 131 -1.20 -7.80 -13.52
N PHE A 132 -0.73 -7.61 -12.29
CA PHE A 132 -0.95 -8.56 -11.19
C PHE A 132 -2.29 -8.35 -10.50
N ASP A 133 -2.60 -7.10 -10.17
CA ASP A 133 -3.79 -6.74 -9.40
C ASP A 133 -4.26 -5.34 -9.79
N TYR A 134 -5.51 -5.04 -9.47
CA TYR A 134 -6.10 -3.71 -9.58
C TYR A 134 -7.01 -3.46 -8.39
N MET A 135 -7.03 -2.22 -7.92
CA MET A 135 -7.96 -1.77 -6.90
C MET A 135 -8.90 -0.72 -7.49
N VAL A 136 -10.21 -0.94 -7.35
CA VAL A 136 -11.22 0.06 -7.68
C VAL A 136 -11.62 0.74 -6.38
N SER A 137 -11.44 2.06 -6.30
CA SER A 137 -11.87 2.82 -5.12
C SER A 137 -13.39 2.95 -5.11
N ALA A 138 -14.00 2.65 -3.96
CA ALA A 138 -15.44 2.84 -3.75
C ALA A 138 -15.80 4.32 -3.56
N GLU A 139 -14.85 5.24 -3.36
CA GLU A 139 -15.15 6.67 -3.16
C GLU A 139 -15.77 7.34 -4.40
N SER A 140 -15.53 6.80 -5.60
CA SER A 140 -16.16 7.29 -6.84
C SER A 140 -17.65 6.94 -6.97
N PHE A 141 -18.20 6.11 -6.08
CA PHE A 141 -19.62 5.78 -6.07
C PHE A 141 -20.22 5.94 -4.66
N GLY A 142 -21.15 6.88 -4.53
CA GLY A 142 -21.80 7.28 -3.28
C GLY A 142 -22.67 6.23 -2.57
N THR A 143 -22.40 4.93 -2.72
CA THR A 143 -23.09 3.87 -1.97
C THR A 143 -22.11 2.76 -1.65
N ARG A 144 -21.62 2.71 -0.40
CA ARG A 144 -20.93 1.53 0.13
C ARG A 144 -21.90 0.36 0.13
N LYS A 145 -21.85 -0.51 -0.88
CA LYS A 145 -22.41 -1.86 -0.75
C LYS A 145 -21.58 -2.63 0.26
N THR A 146 -22.25 -3.11 1.29
CA THR A 146 -21.61 -3.88 2.35
C THR A 146 -21.18 -5.25 1.80
N TRP A 147 -20.11 -5.83 2.35
CA TRP A 147 -19.57 -7.13 1.96
C TRP A 147 -20.63 -8.25 1.90
N LEU A 148 -21.72 -8.12 2.65
CA LEU A 148 -22.84 -9.08 2.67
C LEU A 148 -23.63 -9.15 1.36
N GLU A 149 -23.56 -8.15 0.49
CA GLU A 149 -24.34 -8.10 -0.75
C GLU A 149 -23.61 -8.74 -1.95
N ARG A 150 -22.32 -9.06 -1.79
CA ARG A 150 -21.47 -9.53 -2.91
C ARG A 150 -21.64 -11.03 -3.22
N ASP A 151 -22.09 -11.82 -2.25
CA ASP A 151 -22.14 -13.29 -2.35
C ASP A 151 -23.54 -13.86 -2.65
N SER A 152 -24.48 -13.02 -3.10
CA SER A 152 -25.89 -13.40 -3.34
C SER A 152 -26.26 -13.64 -4.81
N LYS A 153 -25.34 -14.06 -5.68
CA LYS A 153 -25.69 -14.48 -7.05
C LYS A 153 -25.02 -15.79 -7.45
#